data_AF-A0ABD3WPW1-F1
#
_entry.id   AF-A0ABD3WPW1-F1
#
_cell.length_a   1.000
_cell.length_b   1.000
_cell.length_c   1.000
_cell.angle_alpha   90.00
_cell.angle_beta   90.00
_cell.angle_gamma   90.00
#
_symmetry.space_group_name_H-M   'P 1'
#
loop_
_entity.id
_entity.type
_entity.pdbx_description
1 polymer ?
#
loop_
_entity_poly.entity_id
_entity_poly.type
_entity_poly.pdbx_seq_one_letter_code
_entity_poly.pdbx_strand_id
1 'polypeptide(L)'
;IHHFDGVTDVRSIHFDGVTDVRSIHFEGVTDVRSIHFDGVTDVRSIHFDGVTDVRSIHFEGVTDVRSIHFDGVTDVRSIHVDYVTYVRFIHFDGVRDVIFIYFDGVTDVRSIYFEGVTDVRSIHFDGVTDVRSIHFDGVTDVRSIHFDGVTDVRSIHFDGVTD
;
A
#
# COMPACT_ATOMS: atom_id res chain seq x y z
N ILE A 1 17.78 4.73 5.20
CA ILE A 1 16.88 5.88 5.49
C ILE A 1 17.02 6.81 4.32
N HIS A 2 15.92 7.13 3.64
CA HIS A 2 15.87 8.02 2.47
C HIS A 2 14.79 9.08 2.70
N HIS A 3 15.07 10.33 2.36
CA HIS A 3 14.14 11.46 2.51
C HIS A 3 14.12 12.28 1.23
N PHE A 4 12.92 12.64 0.78
CA PHE A 4 12.65 13.49 -0.37
C PHE A 4 11.69 14.60 0.07
N ASP A 5 12.18 15.83 0.12
CA ASP A 5 11.43 17.00 0.61
C ASP A 5 11.30 18.04 -0.53
N GLY A 6 10.07 18.39 -0.88
CA GLY A 6 9.75 19.39 -1.90
C GLY A 6 10.20 19.02 -3.31
N VAL A 7 10.38 17.73 -3.60
CA VAL A 7 10.88 17.24 -4.89
C VAL A 7 9.75 17.16 -5.92
N THR A 8 9.98 17.64 -7.14
CA THR A 8 8.96 17.56 -8.19
C THR A 8 8.78 16.13 -8.75
N ASP A 9 9.86 15.39 -8.98
CA ASP A 9 9.81 14.09 -9.68
C ASP A 9 10.82 13.11 -9.08
N VAL A 10 10.33 12.05 -8.47
CA VAL A 10 11.10 10.86 -8.10
C VAL A 10 10.79 9.77 -9.10
N ARG A 11 11.72 9.58 -10.04
CA ARG A 11 11.50 8.68 -11.19
C ARG A 11 11.52 7.21 -10.84
N SER A 12 12.47 6.80 -10.00
CA SER A 12 12.57 5.41 -9.59
C SER A 12 13.48 5.24 -8.38
N ILE A 13 13.10 4.32 -7.51
CA ILE A 13 13.92 3.84 -6.39
C ILE A 13 13.89 2.31 -6.44
N HIS A 14 15.06 1.67 -6.33
CA HIS A 14 15.18 0.21 -6.39
C HIS A 14 16.02 -0.29 -5.21
N PHE A 15 15.54 -1.34 -4.58
CA PHE A 15 16.26 -2.12 -3.57
C PHE A 15 16.28 -3.58 -4.01
N ASP A 16 17.47 -4.13 -4.21
CA ASP A 16 17.69 -5.50 -4.71
C ASP A 16 18.57 -6.27 -3.71
N GLY A 17 18.03 -7.36 -3.17
CA GLY A 17 18.73 -8.28 -2.28
C GLY A 17 19.17 -7.67 -0.94
N VAL A 18 18.55 -6.57 -0.51
CA VAL A 18 18.95 -5.87 0.72
C VAL A 18 18.28 -6.47 1.96
N THR A 19 19.00 -6.50 3.07
CA THR A 19 18.46 -7.04 4.33
C THR A 19 17.45 -6.08 4.98
N ASP A 20 17.66 -4.77 4.92
CA ASP A 20 16.88 -3.82 5.73
C ASP A 20 16.73 -2.47 5.03
N VAL A 21 15.49 -2.12 4.69
CA VAL A 21 15.06 -0.77 4.33
C VAL A 21 14.37 -0.16 5.53
N ARG A 22 15.15 0.61 6.29
CA ARG A 22 14.67 1.16 7.58
C ARG A 22 13.56 2.21 7.44
N SER A 23 13.70 3.14 6.49
CA SER A 23 12.64 4.12 6.22
C SER A 23 12.86 4.84 4.89
N ILE A 24 11.75 5.21 4.27
CA ILE A 24 11.69 6.11 3.11
C ILE A 24 10.58 7.12 3.38
N HIS A 25 10.88 8.41 3.21
CA HIS A 25 9.93 9.49 3.42
C HIS A 25 9.86 10.40 2.19
N PHE A 26 8.64 10.70 1.76
CA PHE A 26 8.33 11.68 0.73
C PHE A 26 7.44 12.75 1.35
N GLU A 27 7.89 14.00 1.33
CA GLU A 27 7.19 15.15 1.89
C GLU A 27 7.03 16.20 0.78
N GLY A 28 5.79 16.58 0.46
CA GLY A 28 5.50 17.59 -0.55
C GLY A 28 6.01 17.23 -1.96
N VAL A 29 6.01 15.94 -2.32
CA VAL A 29 6.50 15.46 -3.62
C VAL A 29 5.39 15.47 -4.66
N THR A 30 5.66 15.95 -5.87
CA THR A 30 4.62 15.95 -6.92
C THR A 30 4.40 14.56 -7.54
N ASP A 31 5.45 13.91 -8.06
CA ASP A 31 5.33 12.61 -8.74
C ASP A 31 6.34 11.61 -8.17
N VAL A 32 5.86 10.48 -7.65
CA VAL A 32 6.66 9.28 -7.34
C VAL A 32 6.27 8.20 -8.33
N ARG A 33 7.13 7.98 -9.33
CA ARG A 33 6.77 7.12 -10.46
C ARG A 33 6.89 5.63 -10.18
N SER A 34 7.96 5.22 -9.50
CA SER A 34 8.11 3.81 -9.13
C SER A 34 9.02 3.63 -7.92
N ILE A 35 8.63 2.69 -7.06
CA ILE A 35 9.48 2.15 -6.02
C ILE A 35 9.42 0.62 -6.13
N HIS A 36 10.58 -0.03 -6.17
CA HIS A 36 10.67 -1.47 -6.33
C HIS A 36 11.57 -2.08 -5.25
N PHE A 37 11.10 -3.17 -4.65
CA PHE A 37 11.80 -3.99 -3.67
C PHE A 37 11.83 -5.43 -4.17
N ASP A 38 13.02 -5.94 -4.46
CA ASP A 38 13.25 -7.32 -4.89
C ASP A 38 14.14 -8.04 -3.86
N GLY A 39 13.66 -9.18 -3.36
CA GLY A 39 14.43 -10.03 -2.44
C GLY A 39 14.80 -9.34 -1.12
N VAL A 40 13.97 -8.42 -0.63
CA VAL A 40 14.24 -7.64 0.58
C VAL A 40 13.79 -8.39 1.84
N THR A 41 14.62 -8.42 2.89
CA THR A 41 14.17 -9.08 4.14
C THR A 41 13.19 -8.22 4.94
N ASP A 42 13.50 -6.96 5.22
CA ASP A 42 12.69 -6.10 6.08
C ASP A 42 12.50 -4.70 5.45
N VAL A 43 11.27 -4.34 5.10
CA VAL A 43 10.87 -2.97 4.77
C VAL A 43 10.07 -2.42 5.94
N ARG A 44 10.71 -1.56 6.74
CA ARG A 44 10.13 -1.12 8.00
C ARG A 44 9.10 -0.01 7.85
N SER A 45 9.37 0.97 7.02
CA SER A 45 8.46 2.11 6.87
C SER A 45 8.64 2.82 5.54
N ILE A 46 7.51 3.16 4.92
CA ILE A 46 7.44 4.06 3.77
C ILE A 46 6.33 5.06 4.09
N HIS A 47 6.65 6.35 4.00
CA HIS A 47 5.73 7.43 4.31
C HIS A 47 5.64 8.39 3.12
N PHE A 48 4.40 8.70 2.73
CA PHE A 48 4.05 9.71 1.75
C PHE A 48 3.19 10.76 2.46
N ASP A 49 3.66 12.00 2.49
CA ASP A 49 2.98 13.13 3.12
C ASP A 49 2.84 14.26 2.08
N GLY A 50 1.60 14.61 1.76
CA GLY A 50 1.29 15.67 0.79
C GLY A 50 1.79 15.36 -0.63
N VAL A 51 1.76 14.08 -1.04
CA VAL A 51 2.22 13.65 -2.37
C VAL A 51 1.09 13.74 -3.39
N THR A 52 1.36 14.26 -4.60
CA THR A 52 0.30 14.34 -5.62
C THR A 52 0.03 12.98 -6.28
N ASP A 53 1.02 12.35 -6.92
CA ASP A 53 0.83 11.06 -7.61
C ASP A 53 1.87 10.05 -7.14
N VAL A 54 1.42 8.91 -6.61
CA VAL A 54 2.21 7.70 -6.41
C VAL A 54 1.77 6.69 -7.45
N ARG A 55 2.58 6.55 -8.50
CA ARG A 55 2.18 5.77 -9.67
C ARG A 55 2.30 4.27 -9.44
N SER A 56 3.41 3.78 -8.89
CA SER A 56 3.56 2.37 -8.58
C SER A 56 4.50 2.11 -7.41
N ILE A 57 4.12 1.15 -6.58
CA ILE A 57 5.00 0.52 -5.58
C ILE A 57 4.93 -0.99 -5.81
N HIS A 58 6.08 -1.64 -5.87
CA HIS A 58 6.18 -3.07 -6.11
C HIS A 58 7.09 -3.74 -5.09
N PHE A 59 6.59 -4.80 -4.47
CA PHE A 59 7.35 -5.71 -3.61
C PHE A 59 7.33 -7.08 -4.24
N GLU A 60 8.52 -7.67 -4.44
CA GLU A 60 8.70 -9.02 -4.96
C GLU A 60 9.63 -9.79 -4.03
N GLY A 61 9.17 -10.94 -3.51
CA GLY A 61 9.97 -11.81 -2.66
C GLY A 61 10.41 -11.16 -1.33
N VAL A 62 9.60 -10.25 -0.78
CA VAL A 62 9.91 -9.55 0.48
C VAL A 62 9.46 -10.36 1.70
N THR A 63 10.29 -10.46 2.74
CA THR A 63 9.87 -11.21 3.95
C THR A 63 8.88 -10.42 4.80
N ASP A 64 9.16 -9.15 5.11
CA ASP A 64 8.34 -8.35 6.03
C ASP A 64 8.20 -6.91 5.55
N VAL A 65 6.97 -6.49 5.23
CA VAL A 65 6.58 -5.11 4.99
C VAL A 65 5.78 -4.63 6.20
N ARG A 66 6.39 -3.77 7.03
CA ARG A 66 5.78 -3.42 8.32
C ARG A 66 4.75 -2.31 8.22
N SER A 67 5.08 -1.21 7.56
CA SER A 67 4.14 -0.09 7.43
C SER A 67 4.35 0.69 6.16
N ILE A 68 3.26 0.95 5.45
CA ILE A 68 3.18 1.94 4.38
C ILE A 68 2.09 2.93 4.78
N HIS A 69 2.40 4.22 4.73
CA HIS A 69 1.48 5.28 5.12
C HIS A 69 1.39 6.32 4.01
N PHE A 70 0.16 6.66 3.64
CA PHE A 70 -0.18 7.74 2.73
C PHE A 70 -1.03 8.76 3.49
N ASP A 71 -0.55 9.98 3.62
CA ASP A 71 -1.22 11.11 4.28
C ASP A 71 -1.38 12.25 3.27
N GLY A 72 -2.63 12.64 3.03
CA GLY A 72 -2.96 13.74 2.10
C GLY A 72 -2.51 13.49 0.66
N VAL A 73 -2.53 12.23 0.21
CA VAL A 73 -2.09 11.87 -1.16
C VAL A 73 -3.23 12.04 -2.16
N THR A 74 -2.98 12.63 -3.32
CA THR A 74 -4.05 12.78 -4.32
C THR A 74 -4.33 11.46 -5.04
N ASP A 75 -3.33 10.80 -5.60
CA ASP A 75 -3.52 9.58 -6.37
C ASP A 75 -2.53 8.49 -5.96
N VAL A 76 -3.03 7.30 -5.63
CA VAL A 76 -2.24 6.07 -5.53
C VAL A 76 -2.72 5.11 -6.61
N ARG A 77 -1.94 4.98 -7.69
CA ARG A 77 -2.38 4.19 -8.85
C ARG A 77 -2.23 2.70 -8.65
N SER A 78 -1.07 2.21 -8.22
CA SER A 78 -0.92 0.78 -7.98
C SER A 78 0.05 0.44 -6.86
N ILE A 79 -0.33 -0.57 -6.08
CA ILE A 79 0.54 -1.27 -5.15
C ILE A 79 0.46 -2.75 -5.51
N HIS A 80 1.62 -3.34 -5.82
CA HIS A 80 1.77 -4.75 -6.13
C HIS A 80 2.63 -5.41 -5.05
N VAL A 81 2.14 -6.52 -4.52
CA VAL A 81 2.78 -7.25 -3.43
C VAL A 81 2.80 -8.73 -3.80
N ASP A 82 3.93 -9.18 -4.33
CA ASP A 82 4.09 -10.51 -4.91
C ASP A 82 5.06 -11.35 -4.07
N TYR A 83 4.62 -12.53 -3.65
CA TYR A 83 5.41 -13.49 -2.87
C TYR A 83 5.97 -12.92 -1.56
N VAL A 84 5.15 -12.13 -0.85
CA VAL A 84 5.52 -11.51 0.43
C VAL A 84 5.07 -12.36 1.61
N THR A 85 5.90 -12.54 2.63
CA THR A 85 5.47 -13.31 3.81
C THR A 85 4.51 -12.50 4.70
N TYR A 86 4.91 -11.30 5.12
CA TYR A 86 4.09 -10.47 6.01
C TYR A 86 3.89 -9.06 5.48
N VAL A 87 2.64 -8.63 5.43
CA VAL A 87 2.26 -7.21 5.28
C VAL A 87 1.50 -6.81 6.53
N ARG A 88 2.11 -5.97 7.38
CA ARG A 88 1.47 -5.65 8.66
C ARG A 88 0.46 -4.51 8.56
N PHE A 89 0.85 -3.40 7.97
CA PHE A 89 0.00 -2.21 7.92
C PHE A 89 0.15 -1.47 6.60
N ILE A 90 -0.97 -1.20 5.96
CA ILE A 90 -1.08 -0.19 4.91
C ILE A 90 -2.17 0.79 5.34
N HIS A 91 -1.82 2.08 5.43
CA HIS A 91 -2.70 3.12 5.92
C HIS A 91 -2.84 4.22 4.87
N PHE A 92 -4.07 4.57 4.53
CA PHE A 92 -4.42 5.70 3.68
C PHE A 92 -5.25 6.68 4.51
N ASP A 93 -4.76 7.90 4.67
CA ASP A 93 -5.41 9.00 5.38
C ASP A 93 -5.58 10.18 4.43
N GLY A 94 -6.83 10.62 4.22
CA GLY A 94 -7.15 11.75 3.36
C GLY A 94 -6.73 11.57 1.90
N VAL A 95 -6.75 10.33 1.39
CA VAL A 95 -6.37 10.03 0.01
C VAL A 95 -7.53 10.23 -0.95
N ARG A 96 -7.33 10.92 -2.09
CA ARG A 96 -8.43 11.10 -3.04
C ARG A 96 -8.73 9.77 -3.77
N ASP A 97 -7.80 9.25 -4.55
CA ASP A 97 -8.03 8.00 -5.30
C ASP A 97 -7.01 6.92 -4.97
N VAL A 98 -7.50 5.70 -4.70
CA VAL A 98 -6.71 4.46 -4.67
C VAL A 98 -7.22 3.54 -5.77
N ILE A 99 -6.43 3.37 -6.83
CA ILE A 99 -6.93 2.72 -8.04
C ILE A 99 -6.79 1.18 -7.97
N PHE A 100 -5.60 0.67 -7.65
CA PHE A 100 -5.36 -0.77 -7.57
C PHE A 100 -4.45 -1.13 -6.41
N ILE A 101 -4.86 -2.12 -5.63
CA ILE A 101 -3.97 -2.85 -4.71
C ILE A 101 -4.08 -4.33 -5.06
N TYR A 102 -2.95 -4.97 -5.31
CA TYR A 102 -2.89 -6.37 -5.72
C TYR A 102 -1.90 -7.13 -4.84
N PHE A 103 -2.38 -8.20 -4.23
CA PHE A 103 -1.57 -9.14 -3.47
C PHE A 103 -1.59 -10.49 -4.17
N ASP A 104 -0.42 -11.06 -4.46
CA ASP A 104 -0.27 -12.41 -5.03
C ASP A 104 0.69 -13.26 -4.17
N GLY A 105 0.22 -14.42 -3.73
CA GLY A 105 1.03 -15.38 -2.97
C GLY A 105 1.51 -14.86 -1.62
N VAL A 106 0.70 -14.02 -0.94
CA VAL A 106 1.05 -13.44 0.37
C VAL A 106 0.64 -14.34 1.52
N THR A 107 1.49 -14.51 2.54
CA THR A 107 1.10 -15.36 3.69
C THR A 107 0.12 -14.63 4.61
N ASP A 108 0.47 -13.46 5.14
CA ASP A 108 -0.42 -12.72 6.07
C ASP A 108 -0.47 -11.24 5.70
N VAL A 109 -1.69 -10.75 5.49
CA VAL A 109 -2.04 -9.33 5.43
C VAL A 109 -2.79 -8.99 6.70
N ARG A 110 -2.08 -8.37 7.66
CA ARG A 110 -2.65 -8.11 8.98
C ARG A 110 -3.70 -7.01 8.92
N SER A 111 -3.40 -5.85 8.35
CA SER A 111 -4.36 -4.76 8.29
C SER A 111 -4.15 -3.80 7.13
N ILE A 112 -5.27 -3.42 6.49
CA ILE A 112 -5.35 -2.31 5.54
C ILE A 112 -6.41 -1.34 6.05
N TYR A 113 -6.08 -0.06 6.12
CA TYR A 113 -6.94 0.99 6.63
C TYR A 113 -7.08 2.12 5.61
N PHE A 114 -8.32 2.54 5.38
CA PHE A 114 -8.67 3.71 4.58
C PHE A 114 -9.48 4.64 5.48
N GLU A 115 -8.98 5.86 5.70
CA GLU A 115 -9.62 6.92 6.48
C GLU A 115 -9.78 8.15 5.59
N GLY A 116 -11.01 8.64 5.43
CA GLY A 116 -11.30 9.83 4.63
C GLY A 116 -10.93 9.69 3.15
N VAL A 117 -10.97 8.47 2.59
CA VAL A 117 -10.62 8.23 1.18
C VAL A 117 -11.80 8.53 0.25
N THR A 118 -11.58 9.19 -0.88
CA THR A 118 -12.72 9.41 -1.80
C THR A 118 -13.08 8.10 -2.51
N ASP A 119 -12.19 7.57 -3.35
CA ASP A 119 -12.48 6.40 -4.18
C ASP A 119 -11.45 5.28 -3.98
N VAL A 120 -11.91 4.08 -3.64
CA VAL A 120 -11.13 2.84 -3.71
C VAL A 120 -11.68 1.97 -4.82
N ARG A 121 -10.97 1.93 -5.95
CA ARG A 121 -11.50 1.28 -7.15
C ARG A 121 -11.38 -0.24 -7.11
N SER A 122 -10.26 -0.79 -6.65
CA SER A 122 -10.10 -2.24 -6.60
C SER A 122 -9.01 -2.68 -5.63
N ILE A 123 -9.35 -3.68 -4.82
CA ILE A 123 -8.39 -4.45 -4.02
C ILE A 123 -8.54 -5.92 -4.42
N HIS A 124 -7.43 -6.58 -4.73
CA HIS A 124 -7.41 -7.96 -5.16
C HIS A 124 -6.41 -8.77 -4.34
N PHE A 125 -6.85 -9.93 -3.88
CA PHE A 125 -6.02 -10.91 -3.20
C PHE A 125 -6.07 -12.20 -4.00
N ASP A 126 -4.90 -12.70 -4.41
CA ASP A 126 -4.70 -13.94 -5.15
C ASP A 126 -3.77 -14.86 -4.36
N GLY A 127 -4.23 -16.06 -4.01
CA GLY A 127 -3.41 -17.03 -3.27
C GLY A 127 -2.92 -16.55 -1.89
N VAL A 128 -3.66 -15.63 -1.24
CA VAL A 128 -3.29 -15.11 0.08
C VAL A 128 -3.74 -16.06 1.20
N THR A 129 -2.88 -16.37 2.17
CA THR A 129 -3.33 -17.28 3.25
C THR A 129 -4.31 -16.56 4.19
N ASP A 130 -3.87 -15.51 4.87
CA ASP A 130 -4.69 -14.82 5.87
C ASP A 130 -4.82 -13.32 5.57
N VAL A 131 -6.05 -12.80 5.55
CA VAL A 131 -6.36 -11.36 5.56
C VAL A 131 -7.11 -11.04 6.84
N ARG A 132 -6.42 -10.43 7.81
CA ARG A 132 -7.00 -10.26 9.15
C ARG A 132 -7.99 -9.10 9.23
N SER A 133 -7.72 -7.95 8.63
CA SER A 133 -8.68 -6.84 8.66
C SER A 133 -8.52 -5.87 7.51
N ILE A 134 -9.62 -5.47 6.91
CA ILE A 134 -9.71 -4.30 6.02
C ILE A 134 -10.74 -3.35 6.62
N HIS A 135 -10.38 -2.08 6.79
CA HIS A 135 -11.26 -1.07 7.39
C HIS A 135 -11.38 0.13 6.46
N PHE A 136 -12.61 0.56 6.25
CA PHE A 136 -12.97 1.78 5.54
C PHE A 136 -13.71 2.68 6.53
N ASP A 137 -13.19 3.88 6.77
CA ASP A 137 -13.79 4.91 7.62
C ASP A 137 -13.94 6.21 6.83
N GLY A 138 -15.16 6.67 6.63
CA GLY A 138 -15.45 7.88 5.86
C GLY A 138 -15.00 7.78 4.39
N VAL A 139 -15.05 6.57 3.81
CA VAL A 139 -14.70 6.35 2.40
C VAL A 139 -15.90 6.60 1.50
N THR A 140 -15.78 7.35 0.42
CA THR A 140 -16.96 7.63 -0.44
C THR A 140 -17.37 6.40 -1.25
N ASP A 141 -16.51 5.90 -2.14
CA ASP A 141 -16.79 4.72 -2.97
C ASP A 141 -15.77 3.60 -2.75
N VAL A 142 -16.25 2.36 -2.63
CA VAL A 142 -15.43 1.14 -2.68
C VAL A 142 -16.01 0.21 -3.74
N ARG A 143 -15.43 0.28 -4.93
CA ARG A 143 -16.02 -0.37 -6.10
C ARG A 143 -15.87 -1.89 -6.11
N SER A 144 -14.72 -2.44 -5.72
CA SER A 144 -14.55 -3.89 -5.63
C SER A 144 -13.44 -4.33 -4.67
N ILE A 145 -13.72 -5.44 -3.99
CA ILE A 145 -12.75 -6.21 -3.24
C ILE A 145 -12.90 -7.66 -3.71
N HIS A 146 -11.83 -8.26 -4.22
CA HIS A 146 -11.84 -9.62 -4.76
C HIS A 146 -10.86 -10.51 -4.02
N PHE A 147 -11.28 -11.75 -3.79
CA PHE A 147 -10.49 -12.78 -3.15
C PHE A 147 -10.53 -14.03 -4.04
N ASP A 148 -9.38 -14.41 -4.59
CA ASP A 148 -9.15 -15.68 -5.28
C ASP A 148 -8.11 -16.48 -4.51
N GLY A 149 -8.37 -17.76 -4.27
CA GLY A 149 -7.47 -18.62 -3.51
C GLY A 149 -7.15 -18.18 -2.07
N VAL A 150 -7.98 -17.32 -1.44
CA VAL A 150 -7.76 -16.84 -0.07
C VAL A 150 -8.26 -17.83 0.98
N THR A 151 -7.43 -18.14 1.99
CA THR A 151 -7.78 -19.16 3.01
C THR A 151 -8.65 -18.60 4.14
N ASP A 152 -8.28 -17.46 4.73
CA ASP A 152 -9.08 -16.79 5.77
C ASP A 152 -9.19 -15.28 5.52
N VAL A 153 -10.40 -14.75 5.70
CA VAL A 153 -10.67 -13.30 5.75
C VAL A 153 -11.45 -13.04 7.01
N ARG A 154 -10.79 -12.50 8.03
CA ARG A 154 -11.39 -12.40 9.37
C ARG A 154 -12.40 -11.28 9.50
N SER A 155 -12.15 -10.11 8.90
CA SER A 155 -13.10 -8.99 8.97
C SER A 155 -12.87 -7.98 7.86
N ILE A 156 -13.97 -7.47 7.30
CA ILE A 156 -14.01 -6.26 6.48
C ILE A 156 -15.05 -5.35 7.11
N HIS A 157 -14.67 -4.12 7.45
CA HIS A 157 -15.53 -3.16 8.12
C HIS A 157 -15.68 -1.89 7.30
N PHE A 158 -16.90 -1.39 7.22
CA PHE A 158 -17.25 -0.14 6.56
C PHE A 158 -17.95 0.75 7.57
N ASP A 159 -17.34 1.88 7.89
CA ASP A 159 -17.93 2.98 8.68
C ASP A 159 -17.99 4.23 7.82
N GLY A 160 -19.12 4.93 7.84
CA GLY A 160 -19.29 6.17 7.07
C GLY A 160 -19.14 6.05 5.55
N VAL A 161 -19.31 4.85 4.97
CA VAL A 161 -19.26 4.67 3.50
C VAL A 161 -20.58 5.07 2.84
N THR A 162 -20.50 5.92 1.81
CA THR A 162 -21.68 6.53 1.17
C THR A 162 -21.61 6.45 -0.36
N ASP A 163 -22.37 5.53 -0.94
CA ASP A 163 -22.55 5.36 -2.40
C ASP A 163 -23.10 6.61 -3.13
#